data_AF-A0A8B7UXB1-F1
#
_entry.id   AF-A0A8B7UXB1-F1
#
_cell.length_a   1.000
_cell.length_b   1.000
_cell.length_c   1.000
_cell.angle_alpha   90.00
_cell.angle_beta   90.00
_cell.angle_gamma   90.00
#
_symmetry.space_group_name_H-M   'P 1'
#
loop_
_entity.id
_entity.type
_entity.pdbx_description
1 polymer ?
#
loop_
_entity_poly.entity_id
_entity_poly.type
_entity_poly.pdbx_seq_one_letter_code
_entity_poly.pdbx_strand_id
1 'polypeptide(L)'
;MALLRGMWGALRALGRSGAELCAGCGSRLRSPFSFLYVPKWFSSTLSSYPKKPMTSYLRFSKEQLPIFKAQNPDAKNSELIRKIAALWRELPDSEKKLYEDAYRADWQAYKEEINRIQEQLTPSQRLSLEKEMLQRRLKRKSLIKKRELTILGKPKRPRSAYNIFVSESFQEAKDNSSQAKLKSVNQSWKNLSDSEKQVSIRLLVSAPVRIYFSNSILKLFS
;
A
#
# COMPACT_ATOMS: atom_id res chain seq x y z
N MET A 1 14.43 -40.50 12.15
CA MET A 1 14.03 -39.09 12.40
C MET A 1 12.51 -38.98 12.35
N ALA A 2 11.82 -39.67 13.27
CA ALA A 2 10.36 -39.83 13.28
C ALA A 2 9.84 -39.39 14.65
N LEU A 3 9.69 -38.08 14.88
CA LEU A 3 9.13 -37.54 16.14
C LEU A 3 8.37 -36.21 15.92
N LEU A 4 7.58 -36.07 14.84
CA LEU A 4 6.70 -34.90 14.65
C LEU A 4 5.32 -35.23 14.05
N ARG A 5 4.87 -36.49 14.13
CA ARG A 5 3.53 -36.89 13.63
C ARG A 5 2.44 -37.00 14.71
N GLY A 6 2.77 -36.79 15.98
CA GLY A 6 1.84 -37.09 17.09
C GLY A 6 1.10 -35.90 17.72
N MET A 7 1.45 -34.64 17.41
CA MET A 7 1.05 -33.50 18.28
C MET A 7 -0.06 -32.60 17.72
N TRP A 8 -0.66 -32.95 16.58
CA TRP A 8 -1.76 -32.17 15.99
C TRP A 8 -3.15 -32.83 16.12
N GLY A 9 -3.21 -34.02 16.73
CA GLY A 9 -4.47 -34.71 17.04
C GLY A 9 -5.10 -34.33 18.40
N ALA A 10 -4.34 -33.69 19.30
CA ALA A 10 -4.77 -33.43 20.68
C ALA A 10 -5.30 -32.00 20.95
N LEU A 11 -5.21 -31.08 19.98
CA LEU A 11 -5.67 -29.69 20.13
C LEU A 11 -7.06 -29.40 19.55
N ARG A 12 -7.88 -30.44 19.32
CA ARG A 12 -9.31 -30.31 18.98
C ARG A 12 -10.28 -30.73 20.11
N ALA A 13 -9.77 -31.08 21.29
CA ALA A 13 -10.57 -31.63 22.39
C ALA A 13 -10.95 -30.63 23.50
N LEU A 14 -10.54 -29.37 23.43
CA LEU A 14 -10.95 -28.34 24.38
C LEU A 14 -11.40 -27.10 23.62
N GLY A 15 -12.70 -27.05 23.28
CA GLY A 15 -13.35 -25.92 22.64
C GLY A 15 -13.27 -24.65 23.48
N ARG A 16 -12.12 -23.97 23.45
CA ARG A 16 -11.91 -22.64 24.00
C ARG A 16 -11.21 -21.79 22.96
N SER A 17 -11.95 -20.83 22.42
CA SER A 17 -11.41 -19.78 21.55
C SER A 17 -10.39 -18.97 22.36
N GLY A 18 -9.22 -18.69 21.76
CA GLY A 18 -8.14 -17.91 22.37
C GLY A 18 -8.45 -16.41 22.52
N ALA A 19 -9.67 -16.07 22.95
CA ALA A 19 -10.12 -14.69 23.16
C ALA A 19 -10.19 -14.29 24.65
N GLU A 20 -9.86 -15.18 25.59
CA GLU A 20 -9.95 -14.92 27.03
C GLU A 20 -8.63 -15.11 27.78
N LEU A 21 -7.54 -14.45 27.37
CA LEU A 21 -6.38 -14.24 28.25
C LEU A 21 -5.67 -12.92 27.90
N CYS A 22 -6.40 -11.81 28.05
CA CYS A 22 -5.82 -10.46 28.11
C CYS A 22 -6.66 -9.60 29.08
N ALA A 23 -6.93 -10.12 30.27
CA ALA A 23 -7.40 -9.32 31.39
C ALA A 23 -6.17 -8.84 32.17
N GLY A 24 -5.73 -7.61 31.89
CA GLY A 24 -4.72 -6.93 32.71
C GLY A 24 -3.58 -6.31 31.91
N CYS A 25 -3.86 -5.20 31.22
CA CYS A 25 -2.89 -4.09 31.12
C CYS A 25 -3.51 -2.84 30.48
N GLY A 26 -3.52 -1.74 31.25
CA GLY A 26 -3.33 -0.40 30.71
C GLY A 26 -4.53 0.30 30.09
N SER A 27 -5.28 0.98 30.95
CA SER A 27 -6.14 2.13 30.65
C SER A 27 -5.75 2.96 29.42
N ARG A 28 -6.53 2.85 28.35
CA ARG A 28 -6.78 3.96 27.43
C ARG A 28 -8.29 4.04 27.22
N LEU A 29 -8.90 5.02 27.88
CA LEU A 29 -10.33 5.32 27.80
C LEU A 29 -10.77 5.32 26.34
N ARG A 30 -11.59 4.33 25.97
CA ARG A 30 -12.28 4.30 24.68
C ARG A 30 -13.39 5.34 24.77
N SER A 31 -13.16 6.51 24.18
CA SER A 31 -14.20 7.54 24.01
C SER A 31 -15.45 6.93 23.37
N PRO A 32 -16.65 7.09 23.95
CA PRO A 32 -17.87 6.45 23.45
C PRO A 32 -18.55 7.22 22.32
N PHE A 33 -17.97 8.32 21.83
CA PHE A 33 -18.55 9.13 20.76
C PHE A 33 -17.67 9.15 19.51
N SER A 34 -17.90 8.19 18.62
CA SER A 34 -17.57 8.34 17.20
C SER A 34 -18.58 7.58 16.32
N PHE A 35 -19.86 7.81 16.59
CA PHE A 35 -20.88 7.77 15.54
C PHE A 35 -20.80 9.07 14.73
N LEU A 36 -19.70 9.27 14.00
CA LEU A 36 -19.70 10.25 12.92
C LEU A 36 -20.27 9.54 11.70
N TYR A 37 -21.56 9.78 11.47
CA TYR A 37 -22.22 9.53 10.20
C TYR A 37 -21.43 10.26 9.10
N VAL A 38 -20.54 9.53 8.43
CA VAL A 38 -19.84 10.03 7.26
C VAL A 38 -20.92 10.24 6.19
N PRO A 39 -21.13 11.48 5.70
CA PRO A 39 -22.12 11.73 4.66
C PRO A 39 -21.85 10.82 3.47
N LYS A 40 -22.88 10.08 3.04
CA LYS A 40 -22.90 9.09 1.95
C LYS A 40 -22.41 9.63 0.59
N TRP A 41 -22.09 10.92 0.50
CA TRP A 41 -21.52 11.61 -0.66
C TRP A 41 -20.02 11.38 -0.89
N PHE A 42 -19.25 10.99 0.13
CA PHE A 42 -17.81 10.70 0.00
C PHE A 42 -17.46 9.21 0.05
N SER A 43 -18.46 8.34 -0.13
CA SER A 43 -18.22 6.91 -0.23
C SER A 43 -17.91 6.56 -1.69
N SER A 44 -16.62 6.34 -2.00
CA SER A 44 -16.19 5.68 -3.24
C SER A 44 -17.05 4.42 -3.45
N THR A 45 -17.73 4.32 -4.61
CA THR A 45 -18.57 3.16 -4.95
C THR A 45 -17.75 1.87 -4.98
N LEU A 46 -16.45 1.99 -5.22
CA LEU A 46 -15.50 0.90 -5.19
C LEU A 46 -15.13 0.44 -3.77
N SER A 47 -15.33 1.26 -2.73
CA SER A 47 -15.13 0.83 -1.34
C SER A 47 -16.19 -0.16 -0.88
N SER A 48 -17.41 -0.04 -1.40
CA SER A 48 -18.52 -0.96 -1.16
C SER A 48 -18.53 -2.17 -2.12
N TYR A 49 -17.70 -2.17 -3.16
CA TYR A 49 -17.64 -3.27 -4.11
C TYR A 49 -16.92 -4.48 -3.48
N PRO A 50 -17.51 -5.69 -3.52
CA PRO A 50 -16.93 -6.84 -2.87
C PRO A 50 -15.57 -7.20 -3.46
N LYS A 51 -14.66 -7.63 -2.61
CA LYS A 51 -13.32 -8.07 -3.01
C LYS A 51 -13.35 -9.55 -3.31
N LYS A 52 -12.50 -9.98 -4.24
CA LYS A 52 -12.28 -11.40 -4.51
C LYS A 52 -11.87 -12.13 -3.21
N PRO A 53 -12.39 -13.34 -2.97
CA PRO A 53 -12.04 -14.11 -1.79
C PRO A 53 -10.57 -14.56 -1.83
N MET A 54 -10.03 -14.88 -0.66
CA MET A 54 -8.66 -15.34 -0.51
C MET A 54 -8.53 -16.75 -1.08
N THR A 55 -7.49 -16.99 -1.88
CA THR A 55 -7.15 -18.32 -2.39
C THR A 55 -6.77 -19.27 -1.25
N SER A 56 -6.79 -20.58 -1.53
CA SER A 56 -6.45 -21.64 -0.56
C SER A 56 -5.12 -21.37 0.18
N TYR A 57 -4.04 -21.11 -0.57
CA TYR A 57 -2.74 -20.77 0.00
C TYR A 57 -2.77 -19.48 0.84
N LEU A 58 -3.45 -18.42 0.38
CA LEU A 58 -3.51 -17.15 1.12
C LEU A 58 -4.29 -17.31 2.43
N ARG A 59 -5.32 -18.15 2.44
CA ARG A 59 -6.09 -18.51 3.63
C ARG A 59 -5.19 -19.24 4.64
N PHE A 60 -4.51 -20.31 4.20
CA PHE A 60 -3.52 -21.02 5.02
C PHE A 60 -2.42 -20.07 5.54
N SER A 61 -1.87 -19.22 4.66
CA SER A 61 -0.81 -18.29 5.04
C SER A 61 -1.25 -17.27 6.08
N LYS A 62 -2.48 -16.77 5.99
CA LYS A 62 -3.09 -15.85 6.95
C LYS A 62 -3.26 -16.50 8.32
N GLU A 63 -3.62 -17.79 8.37
CA GLU A 63 -3.79 -18.55 9.60
C GLU A 63 -2.45 -18.90 10.27
N GLN A 64 -1.45 -19.27 9.47
CA GLN A 64 -0.13 -19.68 9.98
C GLN A 64 0.77 -18.52 10.39
N LEU A 65 0.67 -17.36 9.71
CA LEU A 65 1.52 -16.20 9.99
C LEU A 65 1.55 -15.76 11.47
N PRO A 66 0.42 -15.59 12.18
CA PRO A 66 0.44 -15.21 13.59
C PRO A 66 1.11 -16.27 14.48
N ILE A 67 0.94 -17.56 14.19
CA ILE A 67 1.58 -18.66 14.93
C ILE A 67 3.10 -18.58 14.76
N PHE A 68 3.55 -18.44 13.52
CA PHE A 68 4.97 -18.28 13.19
C PHE A 68 5.58 -17.01 13.80
N LYS A 69 4.80 -15.93 13.84
CA LYS A 69 5.23 -14.65 14.44
C LYS A 69 5.30 -14.72 15.95
N ALA A 70 4.39 -15.44 16.62
CA ALA A 70 4.46 -15.68 18.06
C ALA A 70 5.68 -16.53 18.43
N GLN A 71 6.02 -17.53 17.62
CA GLN A 71 7.22 -18.36 17.82
C GLN A 71 8.53 -17.64 17.45
N ASN A 72 8.46 -16.64 16.56
CA ASN A 72 9.63 -15.89 16.11
C ASN A 72 9.32 -14.37 16.11
N PRO A 73 9.20 -13.72 17.29
CA PRO A 73 8.76 -12.33 17.40
C PRO A 73 9.65 -11.35 16.61
N ASP A 74 10.95 -11.60 16.55
CA ASP A 74 11.93 -10.71 15.89
C ASP A 74 12.09 -10.98 14.40
N ALA A 75 11.59 -12.11 13.90
CA ALA A 75 11.75 -12.48 12.49
C ALA A 75 10.94 -11.58 11.57
N LYS A 76 11.52 -11.26 10.40
CA LYS A 76 10.84 -10.47 9.37
C LYS A 76 9.70 -11.29 8.75
N ASN A 77 8.56 -10.66 8.51
CA ASN A 77 7.41 -11.33 7.88
C ASN A 77 7.78 -11.98 6.55
N SER A 78 8.70 -11.42 5.77
CA SER A 78 9.19 -12.02 4.51
C SER A 78 9.82 -13.40 4.70
N GLU A 79 10.52 -13.63 5.80
CA GLU A 79 11.15 -14.92 6.12
C GLU A 79 10.11 -15.92 6.62
N LEU A 80 9.17 -15.47 7.46
CA LEU A 80 8.06 -16.29 7.95
C LEU A 80 7.16 -16.76 6.80
N ILE A 81 6.79 -15.86 5.89
CA ILE A 81 6.00 -16.20 4.70
C ILE A 81 6.75 -17.21 3.81
N ARG A 82 8.09 -17.11 3.71
CA ARG A 82 8.88 -18.09 2.97
C ARG A 82 8.82 -19.48 3.61
N LYS A 83 8.92 -19.57 4.94
CA LYS A 83 8.77 -20.84 5.68
C LYS A 83 7.36 -21.42 5.50
N ILE A 84 6.33 -20.59 5.63
CA ILE A 84 4.92 -20.99 5.42
C ILE A 84 4.68 -21.49 3.99
N ALA A 85 5.28 -20.84 2.99
CA ALA A 85 5.20 -21.30 1.60
C ALA A 85 5.87 -22.67 1.38
N ALA A 86 6.95 -22.98 2.12
CA ALA A 86 7.54 -24.31 2.10
C ALA A 86 6.61 -25.35 2.73
N LEU A 87 6.06 -25.05 3.92
CA LEU A 87 5.09 -25.91 4.59
C LEU A 87 3.86 -26.19 3.73
N TRP A 88 3.32 -25.19 3.04
CA TRP A 88 2.19 -25.40 2.14
C TRP A 88 2.51 -26.40 1.02
N ARG A 89 3.73 -26.39 0.48
CA ARG A 89 4.13 -27.35 -0.58
C ARG A 89 4.18 -28.77 -0.04
N GLU A 90 4.68 -28.94 1.18
CA GLU A 90 4.80 -30.23 1.89
C GLU A 90 3.47 -30.74 2.46
N LEU A 91 2.45 -29.89 2.55
CA LEU A 91 1.15 -30.23 3.11
C LEU A 91 0.46 -31.34 2.28
N PRO A 92 -0.15 -32.35 2.93
CA PRO A 92 -0.91 -33.38 2.23
C PRO A 92 -2.05 -32.79 1.38
N ASP A 93 -2.35 -33.42 0.25
CA ASP A 93 -3.41 -32.94 -0.65
C ASP A 93 -4.80 -33.00 0.01
N SER A 94 -5.01 -33.91 0.96
CA SER A 94 -6.24 -33.97 1.76
C SER A 94 -6.47 -32.69 2.59
N GLU A 95 -5.41 -32.14 3.18
CA GLU A 95 -5.47 -30.89 3.94
C GLU A 95 -5.57 -29.68 3.02
N LYS A 96 -4.82 -29.67 1.90
CA LYS A 96 -4.95 -28.62 0.88
C LYS A 96 -6.38 -28.54 0.33
N LYS A 97 -7.01 -29.69 0.11
CA LYS A 97 -8.37 -29.80 -0.41
C LYS A 97 -9.40 -29.09 0.47
N LEU A 98 -9.24 -29.14 1.81
CA LEU A 98 -10.11 -28.40 2.73
C LEU A 98 -10.09 -26.88 2.44
N TYR A 99 -8.91 -26.32 2.20
CA TYR A 99 -8.77 -24.89 1.86
C TYR A 99 -9.27 -24.58 0.45
N GLU A 100 -9.13 -25.51 -0.49
CA GLU A 100 -9.65 -25.35 -1.85
C GLU A 100 -11.18 -25.38 -1.89
N ASP A 101 -11.81 -26.29 -1.14
CA ASP A 101 -13.26 -26.40 -1.05
C ASP A 101 -13.84 -25.15 -0.37
N ALA A 102 -13.18 -24.66 0.69
CA ALA A 102 -13.55 -23.38 1.31
C ALA A 102 -13.40 -22.20 0.34
N TYR A 103 -12.34 -22.14 -0.46
CA TYR A 103 -12.18 -21.12 -1.49
C TYR A 103 -13.26 -21.22 -2.57
N ARG A 104 -13.63 -22.44 -3.00
CA ARG A 104 -14.70 -22.65 -3.99
C ARG A 104 -16.04 -22.15 -3.47
N ALA A 105 -16.38 -22.44 -2.22
CA ALA A 105 -17.61 -21.95 -1.60
C ALA A 105 -17.65 -20.41 -1.55
N ASP A 106 -16.59 -19.78 -1.04
CA ASP A 106 -16.48 -18.31 -1.02
C ASP A 106 -16.55 -17.71 -2.42
N TRP A 107 -15.98 -18.38 -3.43
CA TRP A 107 -15.97 -17.92 -4.81
C TRP A 107 -17.37 -17.93 -5.42
N GLN A 108 -18.20 -18.92 -5.10
CA GLN A 108 -19.60 -18.92 -5.53
C GLN A 108 -20.39 -17.80 -4.86
N ALA A 109 -20.26 -17.63 -3.54
CA ALA A 109 -20.91 -16.53 -2.83
C ALA A 109 -20.48 -15.16 -3.38
N TYR A 110 -19.19 -14.98 -3.68
CA TYR A 110 -18.68 -13.77 -4.31
C TYR A 110 -19.30 -13.51 -5.69
N LYS A 111 -19.44 -14.55 -6.52
CA LYS A 111 -20.06 -14.43 -7.85
C LYS A 111 -21.52 -14.01 -7.75
N GLU A 112 -22.28 -14.64 -6.86
CA GLU A 112 -23.69 -14.30 -6.63
C GLU A 112 -23.83 -12.86 -6.17
N GLU A 113 -23.00 -12.41 -5.23
CA GLU A 113 -23.04 -11.04 -4.72
C GLU A 113 -22.67 -10.01 -5.81
N ILE A 114 -21.65 -10.30 -6.62
CA ILE A 114 -21.27 -9.45 -7.75
C ILE A 114 -22.41 -9.33 -8.75
N ASN A 115 -23.06 -10.44 -9.10
CA ASN A 115 -24.16 -10.45 -10.06
C ASN A 115 -25.33 -9.60 -9.52
N ARG A 116 -25.72 -9.78 -8.26
CA ARG A 116 -26.76 -8.96 -7.60
C ARG A 116 -26.44 -7.47 -7.65
N ILE A 117 -25.20 -7.09 -7.34
CA ILE A 117 -24.77 -5.69 -7.39
C ILE A 117 -24.83 -5.18 -8.84
N GLN A 118 -24.35 -5.95 -9.81
CA GLN A 118 -24.35 -5.54 -11.22
C GLN A 118 -25.75 -5.29 -11.77
N GLU A 119 -26.72 -6.13 -11.40
CA GLU A 119 -28.14 -5.98 -11.75
C GLU A 119 -28.75 -4.70 -11.13
N GLN A 120 -28.38 -4.39 -9.88
CA GLN A 120 -28.89 -3.21 -9.16
C GLN A 120 -28.27 -1.88 -9.60
N LEU A 121 -27.10 -1.91 -10.27
CA LEU A 121 -26.41 -0.68 -10.67
C LEU A 121 -27.10 -0.01 -11.86
N THR A 122 -27.32 1.29 -11.75
CA THR A 122 -27.77 2.12 -12.90
C THR A 122 -26.64 2.32 -13.92
N PRO A 123 -26.94 2.63 -15.19
CA PRO A 123 -25.91 2.86 -16.21
C PRO A 123 -24.88 3.92 -15.81
N SER A 124 -25.32 5.01 -15.16
CA SER A 124 -24.41 6.07 -14.67
C SER A 124 -23.50 5.59 -13.54
N GLN A 125 -24.00 4.75 -12.63
CA GLN A 125 -23.20 4.15 -11.57
C GLN A 125 -22.17 3.16 -12.11
N ARG A 126 -22.54 2.35 -13.11
CA ARG A 126 -21.61 1.42 -13.78
C ARG A 126 -20.45 2.17 -14.42
N LEU A 127 -20.75 3.22 -15.21
CA LEU A 127 -19.72 4.05 -15.84
C LEU A 127 -18.81 4.75 -14.82
N SER A 128 -19.38 5.25 -13.72
CA SER A 128 -18.61 5.85 -12.63
C SER A 128 -17.65 4.84 -11.97
N LEU A 129 -18.14 3.63 -11.69
CA LEU A 129 -17.35 2.54 -11.12
C LEU A 129 -16.20 2.12 -12.06
N GLU A 130 -16.49 1.92 -13.35
CA GLU A 130 -15.49 1.58 -14.36
C GLU A 130 -14.41 2.66 -14.47
N LYS A 131 -14.81 3.93 -14.49
CA LYS A 131 -13.89 5.07 -14.49
C LYS A 131 -13.01 5.09 -13.25
N GLU A 132 -13.56 4.86 -12.07
CA GLU A 132 -12.80 4.81 -10.82
C GLU A 132 -11.79 3.65 -10.83
N MET A 133 -12.21 2.45 -11.27
CA MET A 133 -11.35 1.28 -11.40
C MET A 133 -10.20 1.52 -12.38
N LEU A 134 -10.48 2.14 -13.54
CA LEU A 134 -9.47 2.50 -14.54
C LEU A 134 -8.48 3.51 -13.98
N GLN A 135 -8.95 4.57 -13.32
CA GLN A 135 -8.09 5.58 -12.69
C GLN A 135 -7.14 4.96 -11.66
N ARG A 136 -7.64 4.05 -10.81
CA ARG A 136 -6.78 3.33 -9.84
C ARG A 136 -5.76 2.44 -10.52
N ARG A 137 -6.12 1.76 -11.62
CA ARG A 137 -5.20 0.93 -12.41
C ARG A 137 -4.09 1.77 -13.05
N LEU A 138 -4.45 2.89 -13.67
CA LEU A 138 -3.51 3.83 -14.29
C LEU A 138 -2.58 4.46 -13.25
N LYS A 139 -3.12 4.88 -12.10
CA LYS A 139 -2.33 5.39 -10.96
C LYS A 139 -1.35 4.34 -10.44
N ARG A 140 -1.76 3.08 -10.28
CA ARG A 140 -0.86 2.00 -9.87
C ARG A 140 0.24 1.77 -10.90
N LYS A 141 -0.10 1.76 -12.19
CA LYS A 141 0.87 1.59 -13.30
C LYS A 141 1.89 2.73 -13.32
N SER A 142 1.46 3.98 -13.13
CA SER A 142 2.37 5.13 -13.09
C SER A 142 3.31 5.10 -11.88
N LEU A 143 2.81 4.66 -10.71
CA LEU A 143 3.63 4.48 -9.50
C LEU A 143 4.69 3.38 -9.67
N ILE A 144 4.32 2.24 -10.26
CA ILE A 144 5.27 1.15 -10.56
C ILE A 144 6.36 1.64 -11.52
N LYS A 145 5.96 2.26 -12.63
CA LYS A 145 6.91 2.83 -13.60
C LYS A 145 7.84 3.85 -12.96
N LYS A 146 7.32 4.72 -12.08
CA LYS A 146 8.13 5.71 -11.35
C LYS A 146 9.15 5.02 -10.42
N ARG A 147 8.73 3.98 -9.69
CA ARG A 147 9.61 3.21 -8.80
C ARG A 147 10.73 2.53 -9.58
N GLU A 148 10.39 1.88 -10.70
CA GLU A 148 11.35 1.26 -11.61
C GLU A 148 12.38 2.26 -12.13
N LEU A 149 11.94 3.41 -12.65
CA LEU A 149 12.85 4.47 -13.09
C LEU A 149 13.75 5.01 -11.98
N THR A 150 13.27 4.99 -10.72
CA THR A 150 14.06 5.41 -9.55
C THR A 150 15.13 4.37 -9.22
N ILE A 151 14.81 3.08 -9.30
CA ILE A 151 15.77 1.98 -9.09
C ILE A 151 16.85 1.99 -10.17
N LEU A 152 16.48 2.27 -11.43
CA LEU A 152 17.41 2.42 -12.55
C LEU A 152 18.25 3.71 -12.50
N GLY A 153 18.09 4.54 -11.46
CA GLY A 153 18.89 5.76 -11.28
C GLY A 153 18.62 6.85 -12.31
N LYS A 154 17.44 6.85 -12.96
CA LYS A 154 17.11 7.86 -13.97
C LYS A 154 17.28 9.27 -13.39
N PRO A 155 18.05 10.16 -14.05
CA PRO A 155 18.25 11.52 -13.58
C PRO A 155 16.93 12.25 -13.35
N LYS A 156 16.88 13.06 -12.29
CA LYS A 156 15.75 13.95 -12.03
C LYS A 156 15.71 15.02 -13.13
N ARG A 157 14.52 15.52 -13.42
CA ARG A 157 14.34 16.65 -14.34
C ARG A 157 15.10 17.88 -13.81
N PRO A 158 15.58 18.77 -14.69
CA PRO A 158 16.16 20.04 -14.27
C PRO A 158 15.14 20.82 -13.43
N ARG A 159 15.62 21.48 -12.38
CA ARG A 159 14.80 22.38 -11.57
C ARG A 159 14.43 23.61 -12.40
N SER A 160 13.26 24.19 -12.17
CA SER A 160 12.93 25.52 -12.72
C SER A 160 13.44 26.64 -11.79
N ALA A 161 13.46 27.89 -12.27
CA ALA A 161 13.94 29.04 -11.51
C ALA A 161 13.13 29.19 -10.21
N TYR A 162 11.82 29.03 -10.37
CA TYR A 162 10.87 28.95 -9.27
C TYR A 162 11.17 27.80 -8.30
N ASN A 163 11.54 26.60 -8.78
CA ASN A 163 11.90 25.50 -7.87
C ASN A 163 13.17 25.77 -7.07
N ILE A 164 14.13 26.52 -7.63
CA ILE A 164 15.32 26.97 -6.88
C ILE A 164 14.91 27.98 -5.81
N PHE A 165 14.18 29.02 -6.19
CA PHE A 165 13.67 30.03 -5.26
C PHE A 165 12.87 29.40 -4.12
N VAL A 166 11.97 28.46 -4.44
CA VAL A 166 11.22 27.71 -3.42
C VAL A 166 12.17 26.95 -2.51
N SER A 167 13.22 26.30 -3.02
CA SER A 167 14.14 25.56 -2.16
C SER A 167 14.95 26.44 -1.20
N GLU A 168 15.24 27.69 -1.57
CA GLU A 168 15.94 28.68 -0.74
C GLU A 168 14.98 29.29 0.29
N SER A 169 13.87 29.87 -0.19
CA SER A 169 12.90 30.60 0.63
C SER A 169 12.11 29.70 1.59
N PHE A 170 11.92 28.42 1.25
CA PHE A 170 11.17 27.48 2.10
C PHE A 170 11.92 27.09 3.38
N GLN A 171 13.26 27.20 3.39
CA GLN A 171 14.07 27.01 4.61
C GLN A 171 13.87 28.17 5.59
N GLU A 172 13.75 29.39 5.07
CA GLU A 172 13.69 30.63 5.84
C GLU A 172 12.29 30.94 6.39
N ALA A 173 11.24 30.40 5.76
CA ALA A 173 9.87 30.61 6.20
C ALA A 173 9.65 30.03 7.62
N LYS A 174 9.15 30.87 8.54
CA LYS A 174 8.97 30.56 9.96
C LYS A 174 7.68 29.82 10.31
N ASP A 175 6.78 29.61 9.34
CA ASP A 175 5.48 28.98 9.60
C ASP A 175 5.61 27.51 10.01
N ASN A 176 4.82 27.04 10.96
CA ASN A 176 4.87 25.64 11.42
C ASN A 176 4.33 24.63 10.40
N SER A 177 3.49 25.06 9.45
CA SER A 177 2.88 24.21 8.43
C SER A 177 3.57 24.35 7.08
N SER A 178 4.02 23.23 6.51
CA SER A 178 4.61 23.16 5.16
C SER A 178 3.70 23.76 4.09
N GLN A 179 2.38 23.62 4.24
CA GLN A 179 1.40 24.19 3.31
C GLN A 179 1.33 25.72 3.42
N ALA A 180 1.40 26.27 4.64
CA ALA A 180 1.41 27.70 4.87
C ALA A 180 2.71 28.34 4.35
N LYS A 181 3.88 27.73 4.66
CA LYS A 181 5.17 28.14 4.10
C LYS A 181 5.14 28.21 2.58
N LEU A 182 4.63 27.16 1.92
CA LEU A 182 4.56 27.13 0.46
C LEU A 182 3.64 28.22 -0.09
N LYS A 183 2.50 28.50 0.56
CA LYS A 183 1.61 29.60 0.17
C LYS A 183 2.31 30.95 0.29
N SER A 184 3.01 31.19 1.38
CA SER A 184 3.79 32.42 1.61
C SER A 184 4.87 32.59 0.55
N VAL A 185 5.70 31.57 0.33
CA VAL A 185 6.74 31.55 -0.72
C VAL A 185 6.15 31.76 -2.12
N ASN A 186 4.98 31.18 -2.41
CA ASN A 186 4.30 31.39 -3.69
C ASN A 186 3.86 32.84 -3.89
N GLN A 187 3.39 33.49 -2.81
CA GLN A 187 3.01 34.89 -2.87
C GLN A 187 4.24 35.78 -3.05
N SER A 188 5.33 35.49 -2.33
CA SER A 188 6.61 36.17 -2.49
C SER A 188 7.11 36.07 -3.94
N TRP A 189 7.12 34.87 -4.53
CA TRP A 189 7.54 34.68 -5.93
C TRP A 189 6.73 35.51 -6.94
N LYS A 190 5.42 35.66 -6.73
CA LYS A 190 4.56 36.48 -7.58
C LYS A 190 4.91 37.96 -7.50
N ASN A 191 5.25 38.41 -6.29
CA ASN A 191 5.56 39.81 -6.00
C ASN A 191 7.02 40.17 -6.33
N LEU A 192 7.89 39.20 -6.62
CA LEU A 192 9.27 39.46 -7.05
C LEU A 192 9.32 40.20 -8.38
N SER A 193 10.21 41.18 -8.44
CA SER A 193 10.57 41.91 -9.65
C SER A 193 11.36 41.02 -10.62
N ASP A 194 11.41 41.43 -11.89
CA ASP A 194 12.09 40.63 -12.93
C ASP A 194 13.59 40.49 -12.68
N SER A 195 14.24 41.48 -12.06
CA SER A 195 15.66 41.42 -11.69
C SER A 195 15.94 40.36 -10.61
N GLU A 196 15.05 40.19 -9.64
CA GLU A 196 15.17 39.17 -8.59
C GLU A 196 14.94 37.76 -9.14
N LYS A 197 13.99 37.61 -10.07
CA LYS A 197 13.78 36.35 -10.80
C LYS A 197 14.99 35.99 -11.66
N GLN A 198 15.70 36.99 -12.22
CA GLN A 198 16.94 36.79 -12.96
C GLN A 198 18.06 36.23 -12.09
N VAL A 199 18.11 36.54 -10.79
CA VAL A 199 19.07 35.91 -9.85
C VAL A 199 18.81 34.40 -9.75
N SER A 200 17.55 33.98 -9.61
CA SER A 200 17.20 32.56 -9.60
C SER A 200 17.52 31.86 -10.95
N ILE A 201 17.39 32.59 -12.06
CA ILE A 201 17.79 32.10 -13.39
C ILE A 201 19.31 31.95 -13.51
N ARG A 202 20.09 32.90 -12.97
CA ARG A 202 21.55 32.77 -12.92
C ARG A 202 21.98 31.57 -12.08
N LEU A 203 21.34 31.36 -10.93
CA LEU A 203 21.58 30.21 -10.07
C LEU A 203 21.21 28.87 -10.72
N LEU A 204 20.21 28.84 -11.61
CA LEU A 204 19.94 27.66 -12.44
C LEU A 204 21.08 27.35 -13.40
N VAL A 205 21.62 28.39 -14.06
CA VAL A 205 22.69 28.25 -15.06
C VAL A 205 24.01 27.87 -14.39
N SER A 206 24.28 28.38 -13.18
CA SER A 206 25.49 28.09 -12.42
C SER A 206 25.42 26.79 -11.60
N ALA A 207 24.21 26.27 -11.33
CA ALA A 207 24.08 24.97 -10.69
C ALA A 207 24.63 23.89 -11.62
N PRO A 208 25.56 23.04 -11.16
CA PRO A 208 26.06 21.95 -11.99
C PRO A 208 24.85 21.12 -12.41
N VAL A 209 24.60 21.11 -13.72
CA VAL A 209 23.63 20.25 -14.36
C VAL A 209 24.06 18.84 -13.99
N ARG A 210 23.48 18.29 -12.92
CA ARG A 210 23.76 16.94 -12.43
C ARG A 210 23.08 15.93 -13.36
N ILE A 211 23.35 16.05 -14.66
CA ILE A 211 23.20 14.96 -15.61
C ILE A 211 24.33 14.01 -15.25
N TYR A 212 24.03 13.06 -14.36
CA TYR A 212 24.78 11.83 -14.32
C TYR A 212 24.55 11.12 -15.66
N PHE A 213 25.38 11.43 -16.65
CA PHE A 213 25.63 10.48 -17.73
C PHE A 213 26.26 9.27 -17.04
N SER A 214 25.46 8.22 -16.85
CA SER A 214 25.97 6.91 -16.47
C SER A 214 26.86 6.44 -17.62
N ASN A 215 28.18 6.67 -17.48
CA ASN A 215 29.22 6.12 -18.34
C ASN A 215 29.37 4.59 -18.17
N SER A 216 28.32 3.88 -17.76
CA SER A 216 28.32 2.45 -17.52
C SER A 216 27.43 1.65 -18.46
N ILE A 217 26.75 2.28 -19.44
CA ILE A 217 25.93 1.55 -20.45
C ILE A 217 26.60 1.47 -21.84
N LEU A 218 27.64 2.26 -22.11
CA LEU A 218 28.35 2.22 -23.41
C LEU A 218 29.55 1.24 -23.46
N LYS A 219 29.79 0.44 -22.41
CA LYS A 219 30.85 -0.60 -22.41
C LYS A 219 30.34 -2.04 -22.53
N LEU A 220 29.04 -2.25 -22.80
CA LEU A 220 28.47 -3.58 -23.01
C LEU A 220 28.05 -3.85 -24.48
N PHE A 221 28.35 -2.92 -25.39
CA PHE A 221 28.11 -3.08 -26.84
C PHE A 221 29.28 -2.48 -27.65
N SER A 222 30.51 -2.84 -27.28
CA SER A 222 31.69 -2.67 -28.15
C SER A 222 32.52 -3.94 -28.12
#